data_AF-A0A1T4NWX8-F1
#
_entry.id   AF-A0A1T4NWX8-F1
#
_cell.length_a   1.000
_cell.length_b   1.000
_cell.length_c   1.000
_cell.angle_alpha   90.00
_cell.angle_beta   90.00
_cell.angle_gamma   90.00
#
_symmetry.space_group_name_H-M   'P 1'
#
loop_
_entity.id
_entity.type
_entity.pdbx_description
1 polymer ?
#
loop_
_entity_poly.entity_id
_entity_poly.type
_entity_poly.pdbx_seq_one_letter_code
_entity_poly.pdbx_strand_id
1 'polypeptide(L)'
;MGLLARKLEENDIITVTLNMFLEVANLVQAPRTINTNFVFGAPFGDPGNTGLQLKVIKESLMSIKEIDEPGTIIELPYKWRQKVKLD
;
A
#
# COMPACT_ATOMS: atom_id res chain seq x y z
N MET A 1 8.27 -6.33 -6.46
CA MET A 1 7.48 -5.18 -6.96
C MET A 1 8.31 -3.93 -7.26
N GLY A 2 9.36 -3.59 -6.47
CA GLY A 2 10.09 -2.32 -6.65
C GLY A 2 10.72 -2.06 -8.02
N LEU A 3 11.40 -3.04 -8.63
CA LEU A 3 12.03 -2.86 -9.96
C LEU A 3 11.01 -2.55 -11.07
N LEU A 4 9.88 -3.26 -11.07
CA LEU A 4 8.81 -3.03 -12.05
C LEU A 4 8.17 -1.65 -11.85
N ALA A 5 7.88 -1.29 -10.60
CA ALA A 5 7.32 0.02 -10.25
C ALA A 5 8.22 1.16 -10.74
N ARG A 6 9.54 1.07 -10.50
CA ARG A 6 10.51 2.05 -11.03
C ARG A 6 10.45 2.15 -12.54
N LYS A 7 10.41 0.99 -13.24
CA LYS A 7 10.40 1.01 -14.69
C LYS A 7 9.11 1.61 -15.28
N LEU A 8 7.97 1.37 -14.63
CA LEU A 8 6.70 1.97 -15.04
C LEU A 8 6.73 3.49 -14.86
N GLU A 9 7.30 3.98 -13.76
CA GLU A 9 7.37 5.43 -13.50
C GLU A 9 8.36 6.18 -14.37
N GLU A 10 9.46 5.54 -14.77
CA GLU A 10 10.34 6.05 -15.83
C GLU A 10 9.60 6.25 -17.17
N ASN A 11 8.42 5.66 -17.33
CA ASN A 11 7.57 5.76 -18.52
C ASN A 11 6.23 6.47 -18.20
N ASP A 12 6.22 7.37 -17.21
CA ASP A 12 5.08 8.21 -16.83
C ASP A 12 3.84 7.44 -16.33
N ILE A 13 4.01 6.18 -15.91
CA ILE A 13 2.95 5.38 -15.29
C ILE A 13 3.15 5.41 -13.77
N ILE A 14 2.36 6.23 -13.09
CA ILE A 14 2.36 6.33 -11.63
C ILE A 14 2.01 4.97 -10.99
N THR A 15 2.75 4.58 -9.96
CA THR A 15 2.48 3.34 -9.22
C THR A 15 2.35 3.55 -7.72
N VAL A 16 1.65 2.65 -7.06
CA VAL A 16 1.71 2.51 -5.60
C VAL A 16 1.79 1.03 -5.29
N THR A 17 2.72 0.64 -4.42
CA THR A 17 2.92 -0.77 -4.09
C THR A 17 2.42 -1.05 -2.68
N LEU A 18 1.74 -2.17 -2.47
CA LEU A 18 1.37 -2.63 -1.14
C LEU A 18 2.38 -3.65 -0.63
N ASN A 19 2.77 -3.50 0.63
CA ASN A 19 3.63 -4.44 1.34
C ASN A 19 2.99 -4.80 2.70
N MET A 20 3.25 -6.01 3.17
CA MET A 20 2.78 -6.52 4.46
C MET A 20 3.94 -6.63 5.48
N PHE A 21 5.19 -6.50 5.02
CA PHE A 21 6.39 -6.61 5.84
C PHE A 21 7.19 -5.31 5.76
N LEU A 22 7.23 -4.57 6.87
CA LEU A 22 7.94 -3.29 6.94
C LEU A 22 9.44 -3.44 6.62
N GLU A 23 10.07 -4.49 7.12
CA GLU A 23 11.49 -4.78 6.86
C GLU A 23 11.77 -4.93 5.36
N VAL A 24 10.92 -5.69 4.65
CA VAL A 24 11.05 -5.87 3.20
C VAL A 24 10.80 -4.55 2.46
N ALA A 25 9.83 -3.75 2.90
CA ALA A 25 9.57 -2.44 2.32
C ALA A 25 10.79 -1.51 2.42
N ASN A 26 11.43 -1.48 3.59
CA ASN A 26 12.65 -0.71 3.85
C ASN A 26 13.85 -1.16 3.01
N LEU A 27 13.96 -2.46 2.71
CA LEU A 27 15.02 -2.98 1.84
C LEU A 27 14.77 -2.71 0.36
N VAL A 28 13.52 -2.85 -0.09
CA VAL A 28 13.17 -2.75 -1.52
C VAL A 28 13.07 -1.30 -1.98
N GLN A 29 12.56 -0.40 -1.13
CA GLN A 29 12.37 1.02 -1.42
C GLN A 29 11.74 1.24 -2.82
N ALA A 30 10.53 0.69 -3.02
CA ALA A 30 9.75 1.00 -4.21
C ALA A 30 9.39 2.51 -4.21
N PRO A 31 9.13 3.13 -5.39
CA PRO A 31 8.90 4.58 -5.47
C PRO A 31 7.86 5.09 -4.48
N ARG A 32 6.75 4.36 -4.30
CA ARG A 32 5.74 4.60 -3.25
C ARG A 32 5.31 3.27 -2.66
N THR A 33 5.32 3.17 -1.33
CA THR A 33 4.91 1.96 -0.63
C THR A 33 3.86 2.25 0.43
N ILE A 34 2.78 1.47 0.42
CA ILE A 34 1.80 1.38 1.50
C ILE A 34 2.06 0.10 2.28
N ASN A 35 2.25 0.22 3.58
CA ASN A 35 2.34 -0.91 4.48
C ASN A 35 1.02 -1.10 5.23
N THR A 36 0.44 -2.29 5.14
CA THR A 36 -0.85 -2.62 5.77
C THR A 36 -0.71 -3.45 7.04
N ASN A 37 0.48 -3.95 7.36
CA ASN A 37 0.76 -4.83 8.50
C ASN A 37 -0.25 -6.00 8.66
N PHE A 38 -0.76 -6.50 7.53
CA PHE A 38 -1.67 -7.64 7.46
C PHE A 38 -0.91 -8.96 7.27
N VAL A 39 -1.64 -10.08 7.35
CA VAL A 39 -1.06 -11.39 7.03
C VAL A 39 -0.63 -11.44 5.57
N PHE A 40 0.47 -12.14 5.31
CA PHE A 40 0.98 -12.33 3.96
C PHE A 40 -0.08 -12.96 3.05
N GLY A 41 -0.19 -12.44 1.82
CA GLY A 41 -1.19 -12.88 0.85
C GLY A 41 -2.55 -12.19 0.99
N ALA A 42 -2.72 -11.28 1.95
CA ALA A 42 -3.96 -10.54 2.15
C ALA A 42 -3.72 -9.02 2.27
N PRO A 43 -3.16 -8.37 1.23
CA PRO A 43 -2.73 -6.96 1.29
C PRO A 43 -3.88 -5.97 1.50
N PHE A 44 -5.13 -6.36 1.23
CA PHE A 44 -6.31 -5.50 1.42
C PHE A 44 -7.15 -5.88 2.65
N GLY A 45 -6.73 -6.86 3.44
CA GLY A 45 -7.50 -7.35 4.59
C GLY A 45 -8.21 -8.67 4.31
N ASP A 46 -9.12 -9.06 5.20
CA ASP A 46 -9.76 -10.37 5.19
C ASP A 46 -10.84 -10.52 4.11
N PRO A 47 -11.09 -11.74 3.62
CA PRO A 47 -12.14 -12.00 2.63
C PRO A 47 -13.52 -11.52 3.11
N GLY A 48 -14.24 -10.83 2.23
CA GLY A 48 -15.60 -10.31 2.51
C GLY A 48 -15.65 -9.07 3.40
N ASN A 49 -14.52 -8.57 3.91
CA ASN A 49 -14.48 -7.31 4.65
C ASN A 49 -14.31 -6.12 3.70
N THR A 50 -15.34 -5.88 2.88
CA THR A 50 -15.34 -4.84 1.85
C THR A 50 -15.04 -3.45 2.40
N GLY A 51 -15.46 -3.15 3.63
CA GLY A 51 -15.19 -1.86 4.26
C GLY A 51 -13.71 -1.61 4.50
N LEU A 52 -13.00 -2.60 5.05
CA LEU A 52 -11.55 -2.52 5.25
C LEU A 52 -10.80 -2.46 3.91
N GLN A 53 -11.16 -3.33 2.98
CA GLN A 53 -10.53 -3.41 1.65
C GLN A 53 -10.63 -2.09 0.90
N LEU A 54 -11.81 -1.47 0.88
CA LEU A 54 -12.02 -0.19 0.22
C LEU A 54 -11.30 0.95 0.91
N LYS A 55 -11.15 0.94 2.24
CA LYS A 55 -10.34 1.96 2.92
C LYS A 55 -8.86 1.85 2.55
N VAL A 56 -8.29 0.66 2.53
CA VAL A 56 -6.90 0.46 2.08
C VAL A 56 -6.71 0.92 0.65
N ILE A 57 -7.62 0.58 -0.27
CA ILE A 57 -7.56 1.02 -1.67
C ILE A 57 -7.62 2.55 -1.75
N LYS A 58 -8.59 3.18 -1.07
CA LYS A 58 -8.76 4.64 -1.08
C LYS A 58 -7.52 5.35 -0.55
N GLU A 59 -6.97 4.92 0.59
CA GLU A 59 -5.76 5.53 1.16
C GLU A 59 -4.53 5.30 0.28
N SER A 60 -4.41 4.13 -0.35
CA SER A 60 -3.33 3.86 -1.31
C SER A 60 -3.40 4.76 -2.55
N LEU A 61 -4.60 5.11 -3.01
CA LEU A 61 -4.78 6.04 -4.14
C LEU A 61 -4.56 7.48 -3.71
N MET A 62 -4.99 7.85 -2.49
CA MET A 62 -4.79 9.20 -1.95
C MET A 62 -3.32 9.49 -1.69
N SER A 63 -2.53 8.50 -1.26
CA SER A 63 -1.10 8.67 -1.01
C SER A 63 -0.31 9.13 -2.24
N ILE A 64 -0.82 8.89 -3.45
CA ILE A 64 -0.19 9.39 -4.69
C ILE A 64 -0.08 10.92 -4.67
N LYS A 65 -1.01 11.61 -4.00
CA LYS A 65 -1.02 13.07 -3.87
C LYS A 65 -0.14 13.58 -2.72
N GLU A 66 0.29 12.69 -1.83
CA GLU A 66 1.01 13.02 -0.59
C GLU A 66 2.49 12.64 -0.66
N ILE A 67 2.85 11.65 -1.49
CA ILE A 67 4.21 11.15 -1.62
C ILE A 67 4.88 11.75 -2.86
N ASP A 68 5.76 12.72 -2.62
CA ASP A 68 6.60 13.34 -3.64
C ASP A 68 8.04 12.77 -3.67
N GLU A 69 8.47 12.08 -2.61
CA GLU A 69 9.81 11.52 -2.50
C GLU A 69 9.82 10.00 -2.80
N PRO A 70 10.61 9.53 -3.79
CA PRO A 70 10.75 8.10 -4.04
C PRO A 70 11.29 7.34 -2.84
N GLY A 71 10.68 6.20 -2.52
CA GLY A 71 11.11 5.36 -1.40
C GLY A 71 10.33 5.63 -0.10
N THR A 72 9.43 6.62 -0.07
CA THR A 72 8.55 6.83 1.08
C THR A 72 7.63 5.64 1.32
N ILE A 73 7.48 5.30 2.59
CA ILE A 73 6.59 4.24 3.09
C ILE A 73 5.56 4.91 4.00
N ILE A 74 4.27 4.69 3.71
CA ILE A 74 3.18 5.05 4.62
C ILE A 74 2.66 3.78 5.28
N GLU A 75 2.62 3.76 6.60
CA GLU A 75 2.01 2.69 7.38
C GLU A 75 0.54 3.02 7.65
N LEU A 76 -0.36 2.18 7.16
CA LEU A 76 -1.78 2.36 7.46
C LEU A 76 -2.07 1.89 8.88
N PRO A 77 -2.96 2.58 9.62
CA PRO A 77 -3.25 2.28 11.02
C PRO A 77 -4.20 1.08 11.21
N TYR A 78 -4.56 0.38 10.14
CA TYR A 78 -5.54 -0.69 10.17
C TYR A 78 -4.99 -1.99 10.74
N LYS A 79 -5.83 -2.73 11.46
CA LYS A 79 -5.51 -4.07 11.96
C LYS A 79 -6.17 -5.15 11.12
N TRP A 80 -5.54 -6.32 11.07
CA TRP A 80 -6.11 -7.51 10.44
C TRP A 80 -7.52 -7.81 10.98
N ARG A 81 -8.49 -8.01 10.09
CA ARG A 81 -9.92 -8.25 10.42
C ARG A 81 -10.63 -7.13 11.16
N GLN A 82 -10.07 -5.92 11.18
CA GLN A 82 -10.75 -4.75 11.73
C GLN A 82 -12.04 -4.48 10.96
N LYS A 83 -13.16 -4.34 11.67
CA LYS A 83 -14.42 -3.90 11.08
C LYS A 83 -14.38 -2.39 10.91
N VAL A 84 -14.43 -1.95 9.66
CA VAL A 84 -14.46 -0.54 9.30
C VAL A 84 -15.79 -0.26 8.61
N LYS A 85 -16.52 0.77 9.06
CA LYS A 85 -17.71 1.22 8.37
C LYS A 85 -17.30 2.00 7.12
N LEU A 86 -18.03 1.79 6.03
CA LEU A 86 -17.95 2.67 4.88
C LEU A 86 -18.78 3.90 5.20
N ASP A 87 -18.10 5.05 5.24
CA ASP A 87 -18.73 6.36 5.26
C ASP A 87 -19.40 6.63 3.90
#